data_AF-A0A969LAW8-F1
#
_entry.id   AF-A0A969LAW8-F1
#
_cell.length_a   1.000
_cell.length_b   1.000
_cell.length_c   1.000
_cell.angle_alpha   90.00
_cell.angle_beta   90.00
_cell.angle_gamma   90.00
#
_symmetry.space_group_name_H-M   'P 1'
#
loop_
_entity.id
_entity.type
_entity.pdbx_description
1 polymer ?
#
loop_
_entity_poly.entity_id
_entity_poly.type
_entity_poly.pdbx_seq_one_letter_code
_entity_poly.pdbx_strand_id
1 'polypeptide(L)'
;MQVSISNLRPMTLNDILDAIFRLYRNNFVTFVGIVALLQVPLILIQLALTLMFNDVLVTDVMGLIEVIPSFDPTQDSFAELPITSIATYFIIFFFFAILQGIVVQQLINGALAQAISQRYLNQPISIFSAYAFGIDRITSLIVAGVLVTVISVFFMVFRLVYLLA
;
A
#
# COMPACT_ATOMS: atom_id res chain seq x y z
N MET A 1 38.26 18.95 12.69
CA MET A 1 36.88 18.76 13.19
C MET A 1 36.75 17.30 13.62
N GLN A 2 36.72 17.03 14.92
CA GLN A 2 36.59 15.68 15.44
C GLN A 2 35.15 15.21 15.22
N VAL A 3 35.00 14.13 14.44
CA VAL A 3 33.74 13.39 14.34
C VAL A 3 33.54 12.72 15.70
N SER A 4 32.69 13.29 16.54
CA SER A 4 32.20 12.63 17.76
C SER A 4 31.38 11.43 17.33
N ILE A 5 32.04 10.29 17.23
CA ILE A 5 31.41 8.97 17.13
C ILE A 5 30.38 8.92 18.26
N SER A 6 29.09 8.84 17.91
CA SER A 6 28.01 8.73 18.88
C SER A 6 28.39 7.62 19.85
N ASN A 7 28.67 7.98 21.10
CA ASN A 7 29.13 7.05 22.11
C ASN A 7 28.02 6.00 22.25
N LEU A 8 28.23 4.79 21.71
CA LEU A 8 27.31 3.67 21.79
C LEU A 8 27.35 3.13 23.22
N ARG A 9 26.78 3.93 24.13
CA ARG A 9 26.54 3.55 25.52
C ARG A 9 25.42 2.50 25.53
N PRO A 10 25.53 1.44 26.36
CA PRO A 10 24.43 0.49 26.53
C PRO A 10 23.19 1.27 26.97
N MET A 11 22.15 1.24 26.15
CA MET A 11 20.88 1.90 26.44
C MET A 11 19.98 0.92 27.20
N THR A 12 19.45 1.36 28.33
CA THR A 12 18.39 0.60 29.00
C THR A 12 17.08 0.76 28.23
N LEU A 13 16.11 -0.13 28.44
CA LEU A 13 14.80 -0.05 27.78
C LEU A 13 14.14 1.33 27.99
N ASN A 14 14.29 1.91 29.17
CA ASN A 14 13.76 3.23 29.50
C ASN A 14 14.44 4.33 28.67
N ASP A 15 15.75 4.24 28.47
CA ASP A 15 16.50 5.19 27.65
C ASP A 15 16.06 5.14 26.18
N ILE A 16 15.75 3.94 25.68
CA ILE A 16 15.27 3.74 24.29
C ILE A 16 13.87 4.35 24.13
N LEU A 17 12.95 4.09 25.05
CA LEU A 17 11.59 4.65 24.97
C LEU A 17 11.60 6.17 25.04
N ASP A 18 12.36 6.73 25.97
CA ASP A 18 12.51 8.18 26.13
C ASP A 18 13.20 8.81 24.89
N ALA A 19 14.17 8.11 24.30
CA ALA A 19 14.77 8.50 23.01
C ALA A 19 13.75 8.49 21.87
N ILE A 20 12.90 7.46 21.76
CA ILE A 20 11.85 7.36 20.73
C ILE A 20 10.84 8.49 20.89
N PHE A 21 10.34 8.75 22.11
CA PHE A 21 9.38 9.84 22.35
C PHE A 21 9.97 11.22 22.03
N ARG A 22 11.21 11.49 22.44
CA ARG A 22 11.91 12.74 22.06
C ARG A 22 12.07 12.88 20.56
N LEU A 23 12.47 11.79 19.89
CA LEU A 23 12.66 11.78 18.44
C LEU A 23 11.35 12.09 17.72
N TYR A 24 10.26 11.42 18.12
CA TYR A 24 8.93 11.62 17.57
C TYR A 24 8.43 13.04 17.82
N ARG A 25 8.48 13.54 19.05
CA ARG A 25 7.97 14.89 19.39
C ARG A 25 8.69 15.99 18.63
N ASN A 26 10.00 15.88 18.47
CA ASN A 26 10.81 16.94 17.85
C ASN A 26 10.73 16.94 16.30
N ASN A 27 10.33 15.83 15.68
CA ASN A 27 10.30 15.68 14.22
C ASN A 27 8.95 15.16 13.69
N PHE A 28 7.90 15.25 14.50
CA PHE A 28 6.58 14.70 14.18
C PHE A 28 6.08 15.16 12.82
N VAL A 29 6.15 16.48 12.57
CA VAL A 29 5.71 17.09 11.31
C VAL A 29 6.50 16.56 10.12
N THR A 30 7.80 16.32 10.28
CA THR A 30 8.65 15.79 9.21
C THR A 30 8.31 14.34 8.91
N PHE A 31 8.13 13.48 9.93
CA PHE A 31 7.76 12.08 9.72
C PHE A 31 6.35 11.93 9.13
N VAL A 32 5.38 12.69 9.64
CA VAL A 32 4.04 12.75 9.07
C VAL A 32 4.10 13.29 7.65
N GLY A 33 4.91 14.32 7.39
CA GLY A 33 5.10 14.90 6.06
C GLY A 33 5.67 13.87 5.07
N ILE A 34 6.63 13.05 5.48
CA ILE A 34 7.16 11.95 4.67
C ILE A 34 6.02 11.00 4.27
N VAL A 35 5.25 10.48 5.24
CA VAL A 35 4.16 9.54 4.95
C VAL A 35 3.06 10.19 4.11
N ALA A 36 2.59 11.36 4.52
CA ALA A 36 1.47 12.05 3.91
C ALA A 36 1.72 12.43 2.46
N LEU A 37 2.97 12.77 2.10
CA LEU A 37 3.34 13.19 0.74
C LEU A 37 3.02 12.12 -0.30
N LEU A 38 3.16 10.83 0.01
CA LEU A 38 2.79 9.74 -0.90
C LEU A 38 1.41 9.14 -0.58
N GLN A 39 1.10 8.97 0.70
CA GLN A 39 -0.11 8.26 1.11
C GLN A 39 -1.38 9.06 0.81
N VAL A 40 -1.37 10.37 1.05
CA VAL A 40 -2.58 11.21 0.88
C VAL A 40 -2.98 11.30 -0.60
N PRO A 41 -2.08 11.64 -1.54
CA PRO A 41 -2.44 11.65 -2.96
C PRO A 41 -2.93 10.29 -3.46
N LEU A 42 -2.32 9.19 -3.00
CA LEU A 42 -2.74 7.85 -3.39
C LEU A 42 -4.17 7.55 -2.91
N ILE A 43 -4.49 7.87 -1.66
CA ILE A 43 -5.85 7.67 -1.11
C ILE A 43 -6.85 8.52 -1.89
N LEU A 44 -6.51 9.77 -2.22
CA LEU A 44 -7.39 10.63 -3.01
C LEU A 44 -7.64 10.07 -4.42
N ILE A 45 -6.60 9.55 -5.08
CA ILE A 45 -6.73 8.88 -6.39
C ILE A 45 -7.59 7.64 -6.28
N GLN A 46 -7.34 6.80 -5.28
CA GLN A 46 -8.12 5.58 -5.05
C GLN A 46 -9.59 5.91 -4.78
N LEU A 47 -9.86 6.93 -3.96
CA LEU A 47 -11.20 7.41 -3.67
C LEU A 47 -11.88 7.94 -4.93
N ALA A 48 -11.20 8.80 -5.70
CA ALA A 48 -11.74 9.36 -6.94
C ALA A 48 -12.11 8.26 -7.93
N LEU A 49 -11.23 7.28 -8.13
CA LEU A 49 -11.51 6.14 -9.00
C LEU A 49 -12.66 5.28 -8.46
N THR A 50 -12.68 5.03 -7.14
CA THR A 50 -13.79 4.29 -6.54
C THR A 50 -15.13 4.97 -6.78
N LEU A 51 -15.18 6.31 -6.68
CA LEU A 51 -16.38 7.09 -6.97
C LEU A 51 -16.73 7.07 -8.47
N MET A 52 -15.74 7.16 -9.36
CA MET A 52 -15.95 7.12 -10.82
C MET A 52 -16.42 5.76 -11.32
N PHE A 53 -15.97 4.67 -10.69
CA PHE A 53 -16.32 3.29 -11.07
C PHE A 53 -17.43 2.69 -10.18
N ASN A 54 -18.02 3.47 -9.28
CA ASN A 54 -19.03 2.98 -8.34
C ASN A 54 -20.33 2.53 -9.05
N ASP A 55 -20.67 3.14 -10.18
CA ASP A 55 -21.83 2.78 -10.99
C ASP A 55 -21.77 1.32 -11.49
N VAL A 56 -20.56 0.79 -11.69
CA VAL A 56 -20.30 -0.62 -12.10
C VAL A 56 -20.57 -1.60 -10.95
N LEU A 57 -20.50 -1.15 -9.69
CA LEU A 57 -20.71 -2.00 -8.52
C LEU A 57 -22.14 -1.89 -7.97
N VAL A 58 -22.68 -0.68 -7.83
CA VAL A 58 -23.97 -0.48 -7.16
C VAL A 58 -25.12 -0.96 -8.05
N THR A 59 -25.08 -0.65 -9.35
CA THR A 59 -26.13 -1.06 -10.30
C THR A 59 -26.19 -2.58 -10.44
N ASP A 60 -25.03 -3.22 -10.52
CA ASP A 60 -24.91 -4.67 -10.72
C ASP A 60 -25.15 -5.46 -9.42
N VAL A 61 -24.65 -4.98 -8.27
CA VAL A 61 -24.86 -5.65 -6.97
C VAL A 61 -26.25 -5.40 -6.41
N MET A 62 -26.87 -4.24 -6.65
CA MET A 62 -28.30 -4.06 -6.34
C MET A 62 -29.20 -4.86 -7.28
N GLY A 63 -28.79 -5.06 -8.54
CA GLY A 63 -29.42 -6.04 -9.43
C GLY A 63 -29.40 -7.45 -8.83
N LEU A 64 -28.28 -7.88 -8.24
CA LEU A 64 -28.19 -9.18 -7.54
C LEU A 64 -29.06 -9.29 -6.28
N ILE A 65 -29.49 -8.18 -5.67
CA ILE A 65 -30.39 -8.16 -4.50
C ILE A 65 -31.87 -8.12 -4.95
N GLU A 66 -32.18 -7.48 -6.09
CA GLU A 66 -33.49 -7.59 -6.74
C GLU A 66 -33.73 -8.97 -7.38
N VAL A 67 -32.65 -9.68 -7.75
CA VAL A 67 -32.67 -11.12 -8.05
C VAL A 67 -32.77 -11.89 -6.72
N ILE A 68 -33.91 -11.77 -6.02
CA ILE A 68 -34.52 -12.97 -5.44
C ILE A 68 -35.24 -13.57 -6.64
N PRO A 69 -34.61 -14.50 -7.38
CA PRO A 69 -35.26 -15.04 -8.56
C PRO A 69 -36.51 -15.75 -8.05
N SER A 70 -37.66 -15.44 -8.62
CA SER A 70 -38.63 -16.50 -8.84
C SER A 70 -37.83 -17.59 -9.55
N PHE A 71 -37.52 -18.68 -8.85
CA PHE A 71 -36.65 -19.75 -9.34
C PHE A 71 -37.33 -20.33 -10.59
N ASP A 72 -37.02 -19.77 -11.76
CA ASP A 72 -37.54 -20.21 -13.04
C ASP A 72 -36.52 -21.20 -13.60
N PRO A 73 -36.81 -22.51 -13.59
CA PRO A 73 -35.88 -23.53 -14.06
C PRO A 73 -35.60 -23.45 -15.58
N THR A 74 -36.22 -22.50 -16.29
CA THR A 74 -35.97 -22.25 -17.72
C THR A 74 -34.99 -21.09 -17.99
N GLN A 75 -34.64 -20.28 -16.99
CA GLN A 75 -33.64 -19.22 -17.11
C GLN A 75 -32.30 -19.63 -16.50
N ASP A 76 -31.23 -19.51 -17.30
CA ASP A 76 -29.85 -19.69 -16.84
C ASP A 76 -29.45 -18.52 -15.92
N SER A 77 -29.74 -18.65 -14.62
CA SER A 77 -29.44 -17.63 -13.61
C SER A 77 -27.93 -17.32 -13.48
N PHE A 78 -27.06 -18.19 -14.00
CA PHE A 78 -25.62 -17.97 -14.06
C PHE A 78 -25.17 -17.07 -15.22
N ALA A 79 -25.99 -16.91 -16.26
CA ALA A 79 -25.68 -16.05 -17.41
C ALA A 79 -25.89 -14.55 -17.10
N GLU A 80 -26.73 -14.25 -16.11
CA GLU A 80 -27.02 -12.87 -15.67
C GLU A 80 -26.01 -12.34 -14.65
N LEU A 81 -25.02 -13.16 -14.24
CA LEU A 81 -23.99 -12.71 -13.31
C LEU A 81 -23.10 -11.64 -13.98
N PRO A 82 -22.89 -10.47 -13.35
CA PRO A 82 -22.06 -9.39 -13.87
C PRO A 82 -20.56 -9.68 -13.66
N ILE A 83 -20.08 -10.79 -14.22
CA ILE A 83 -18.72 -11.31 -14.05
C ILE A 83 -17.68 -10.27 -14.49
N THR A 84 -17.94 -9.54 -15.56
CA THR A 84 -17.04 -8.50 -16.08
C THR A 84 -16.84 -7.36 -15.09
N SER A 85 -17.91 -6.90 -14.45
CA SER A 85 -17.90 -5.82 -13.46
C SER A 85 -17.18 -6.23 -12.18
N ILE A 86 -17.49 -7.43 -11.70
CA ILE A 86 -16.81 -8.04 -10.55
C ILE A 86 -15.31 -8.19 -10.84
N ALA A 87 -14.94 -8.76 -11.98
CA ALA A 87 -13.55 -8.93 -12.37
C ALA A 87 -12.81 -7.59 -12.50
N THR A 88 -13.45 -6.58 -13.10
CA THR A 88 -12.87 -5.23 -13.25
C THR A 88 -12.58 -4.60 -11.89
N TYR A 89 -13.52 -4.70 -10.95
CA TYR A 89 -13.32 -4.22 -9.59
C TYR A 89 -12.13 -4.91 -8.90
N PHE A 90 -12.06 -6.24 -8.97
CA PHE A 90 -10.95 -6.99 -8.36
C PHE A 90 -9.61 -6.63 -8.99
N ILE A 91 -9.54 -6.42 -10.31
CA ILE A 91 -8.32 -6.00 -11.00
C ILE A 91 -7.86 -4.62 -10.52
N ILE A 92 -8.77 -3.64 -10.47
CA ILE A 92 -8.46 -2.28 -10.00
C ILE A 92 -7.99 -2.32 -8.54
N PHE A 93 -8.75 -3.00 -7.67
CA PHE A 93 -8.41 -3.14 -6.25
C PHE A 93 -7.03 -3.77 -6.07
N PHE A 94 -6.76 -4.87 -6.79
CA PHE A 94 -5.50 -5.58 -6.71
C PHE A 94 -4.32 -4.73 -7.20
N PHE A 95 -4.49 -4.01 -8.32
CA PHE A 95 -3.50 -3.06 -8.81
C PHE A 95 -3.13 -2.01 -7.75
N PHE A 96 -4.13 -1.41 -7.09
CA PHE A 96 -3.90 -0.46 -6.00
C PHE A 96 -3.23 -1.10 -4.78
N ALA A 97 -3.62 -2.31 -4.41
CA ALA A 97 -3.01 -3.04 -3.29
C ALA A 97 -1.52 -3.32 -3.55
N ILE A 98 -1.15 -3.68 -4.78
CA ILE A 98 0.25 -3.88 -5.20
C ILE A 98 1.02 -2.57 -5.15
N LEU A 99 0.48 -1.52 -5.79
CA LEU A 99 1.12 -0.22 -5.84
C LEU A 99 1.34 0.32 -4.41
N GLN A 100 0.34 0.18 -3.55
CA GLN A 100 0.41 0.60 -2.16
C GLN A 100 1.42 -0.23 -1.36
N GLY A 101 1.28 -1.56 -1.35
CA GLY A 101 2.06 -2.45 -0.49
C GLY A 101 3.52 -2.58 -0.91
N ILE A 102 3.79 -2.54 -2.22
CA ILE A 102 5.12 -2.79 -2.75
C ILE A 102 5.84 -1.49 -3.07
N VAL A 103 5.20 -0.54 -3.74
CA VAL A 103 5.89 0.67 -4.14
C VAL A 103 5.87 1.67 -3.00
N VAL A 104 4.67 2.08 -2.57
CA VAL A 104 4.53 3.22 -1.66
C VAL A 104 5.05 2.91 -0.26
N GLN A 105 4.68 1.77 0.32
CA GLN A 105 5.13 1.42 1.68
C GLN A 105 6.64 1.23 1.77
N GLN A 106 7.28 0.66 0.75
CA GLN A 106 8.73 0.46 0.76
C GLN A 106 9.48 1.79 0.62
N LEU A 107 8.95 2.71 -0.19
CA LEU A 107 9.48 4.06 -0.31
C LEU A 107 9.35 4.82 1.02
N ILE A 108 8.18 4.76 1.66
CA ILE A 108 7.93 5.40 2.96
C ILE A 108 8.89 4.83 4.02
N ASN A 109 8.98 3.51 4.15
CA ASN A 109 9.85 2.87 5.13
C ASN A 109 11.33 3.21 4.90
N GLY A 110 11.78 3.23 3.63
CA GLY A 110 13.13 3.65 3.27
C GLY A 110 13.40 5.12 3.60
N ALA A 111 12.46 6.01 3.27
CA ALA A 111 12.57 7.44 3.59
C ALA A 111 12.58 7.70 5.10
N LEU A 112 11.75 7.00 5.87
CA LEU A 112 11.75 7.09 7.33
C LEU A 112 13.06 6.58 7.93
N ALA A 113 13.57 5.44 7.47
CA ALA A 113 14.85 4.91 7.91
C ALA A 113 16.00 5.90 7.65
N GLN A 114 16.00 6.52 6.48
CA GLN A 114 16.98 7.54 6.11
C GLN A 114 16.84 8.80 6.97
N ALA A 115 15.62 9.28 7.20
CA ALA A 115 15.36 10.45 8.04
C ALA A 115 15.80 10.23 9.50
N ILE A 116 15.58 9.02 10.04
CA ILE A 116 16.05 8.63 11.37
C ILE A 116 17.58 8.61 11.40
N SER A 117 18.24 8.01 10.40
CA SER A 117 19.70 7.98 10.27
C SER A 117 20.32 9.38 10.24
N GLN A 118 19.79 10.28 9.41
CA GLN A 118 20.24 11.68 9.34
C GLN A 118 20.12 12.38 10.69
N ARG A 119 19.06 12.10 11.45
CA ARG A 119 18.90 12.69 12.79
C ARG A 119 19.96 12.19 13.76
N TYR A 120 20.31 10.90 13.73
CA TYR A 120 21.41 10.36 14.54
C TYR A 120 22.77 10.96 14.14
N LEU A 121 22.93 11.38 12.89
CA LEU A 121 24.13 12.05 12.37
C LEU A 121 24.12 13.58 12.56
N ASN A 122 23.13 14.14 13.27
CA ASN A 122 22.93 15.59 13.43
C ASN A 122 22.82 16.35 12.09
N GLN A 123 22.36 15.69 11.03
CA GLN A 123 22.09 16.31 9.73
C GLN A 123 20.67 16.90 9.69
N PRO A 124 20.43 17.96 8.90
CA PRO A 124 19.10 18.54 8.74
C PRO A 124 18.16 17.54 8.04
N ILE A 125 17.02 17.22 8.68
CA ILE A 125 16.04 16.30 8.11
C ILE A 125 15.18 17.06 7.08
N SER A 126 15.19 16.60 5.83
CA SER A 126 14.32 17.14 4.76
C SER A 126 13.50 16.03 4.09
N ILE A 127 12.21 16.29 3.91
CA ILE A 127 11.23 15.35 3.31
C ILE A 127 11.69 14.93 1.92
N PHE A 128 12.10 15.88 1.07
CA PHE A 128 12.55 15.60 -0.30
C PHE A 128 13.86 14.82 -0.33
N SER A 129 14.79 15.14 0.56
CA SER A 129 16.08 14.43 0.65
C SER A 129 15.92 12.97 1.09
N ALA A 130 14.92 12.69 1.94
CA ALA A 130 14.61 11.34 2.40
C ALA A 130 14.07 10.47 1.25
N TYR A 131 13.27 11.07 0.36
CA TYR A 131 12.76 10.37 -0.82
C TYR A 131 13.79 10.19 -1.92
N ALA A 132 14.68 11.17 -2.16
CA ALA A 132 15.74 11.10 -3.18
C ALA A 132 16.58 9.82 -3.10
N PHE A 133 16.85 9.35 -1.88
CA PHE A 133 17.57 8.10 -1.62
C PHE A 133 16.78 6.83 -2.02
N GLY A 134 15.45 6.86 -1.93
CA GLY A 134 14.57 5.76 -2.29
C GLY A 134 14.31 5.62 -3.80
N ILE A 135 14.44 6.72 -4.56
CA ILE A 135 14.07 6.78 -5.98
C ILE A 135 15.01 5.93 -6.84
N ASP A 136 16.31 5.91 -6.51
CA ASP A 136 17.33 5.15 -7.24
C ASP A 136 17.08 3.63 -7.24
N ARG A 137 16.24 3.15 -6.32
CA ARG A 137 15.93 1.73 -6.16
C ARG A 137 14.50 1.35 -6.57
N ILE A 138 13.72 2.31 -7.09
CA ILE A 138 12.36 2.10 -7.59
C ILE A 138 12.31 1.00 -8.65
N THR A 139 13.33 0.90 -9.51
CA THR A 139 13.38 -0.11 -10.58
C THR A 139 13.40 -1.54 -10.01
N SER A 140 14.21 -1.80 -9.00
CA SER A 140 14.25 -3.11 -8.34
C SER A 140 12.96 -3.41 -7.57
N LEU A 141 12.30 -2.38 -7.05
CA LEU A 141 11.01 -2.47 -6.35
C LEU A 141 9.84 -2.77 -7.28
N ILE A 142 9.80 -2.13 -8.45
CA ILE A 142 8.83 -2.42 -9.50
C ILE A 142 9.00 -3.86 -9.98
N VAL A 143 10.25 -4.29 -10.25
CA VAL A 143 10.52 -5.66 -10.69
C VAL A 143 10.09 -6.68 -9.64
N ALA A 144 10.47 -6.48 -8.37
CA ALA A 144 10.03 -7.35 -7.28
C ALA A 144 8.51 -7.37 -7.15
N GLY A 145 7.86 -6.22 -7.33
CA GLY A 145 6.41 -6.11 -7.23
C GLY A 145 5.64 -6.84 -8.31
N VAL A 146 6.08 -6.71 -9.56
CA VAL A 146 5.54 -7.47 -10.69
C VAL A 146 5.73 -8.97 -10.44
N LEU A 147 6.90 -9.38 -9.93
CA LEU A 147 7.19 -10.79 -9.65
C LEU A 147 6.26 -11.37 -8.59
N VAL A 148 6.08 -10.67 -7.47
CA VAL A 148 5.15 -11.08 -6.40
C VAL A 148 3.72 -11.17 -6.92
N THR A 149 3.32 -10.19 -7.74
CA THR A 149 1.98 -10.14 -8.35
C THR A 149 1.71 -11.36 -9.23
N VAL A 150 2.64 -11.66 -10.13
CA VAL A 150 2.55 -12.81 -11.03
C VAL A 150 2.46 -14.11 -10.23
N ILE A 151 3.26 -14.23 -9.17
CA ILE A 151 3.22 -15.38 -8.26
C ILE A 151 1.86 -15.49 -7.55
N SER A 152 1.33 -14.39 -7.02
CA SER A 152 0.03 -14.40 -6.33
C SER A 152 -1.12 -14.76 -7.27
N VAL A 153 -1.13 -14.24 -8.50
CA VAL A 153 -2.13 -14.59 -9.52
C VAL A 153 -2.04 -16.09 -9.85
N PHE A 154 -0.83 -16.61 -10.03
CA PHE A 154 -0.60 -18.03 -10.26
C PHE A 154 -1.20 -18.90 -9.14
N PHE A 155 -0.92 -18.54 -7.86
CA PHE A 155 -1.48 -19.26 -6.72
C PHE A 155 -3.00 -19.15 -6.60
N MET A 156 -3.57 -17.98 -6.93
CA MET A 156 -5.01 -17.78 -6.91
C MET A 156 -5.69 -18.71 -7.94
N VAL A 157 -5.18 -18.75 -9.17
CA VAL A 157 -5.70 -19.63 -10.23
C VAL A 157 -5.57 -21.10 -9.81
N PHE A 158 -4.41 -21.50 -9.31
CA PHE A 158 -4.18 -22.86 -8.83
C PHE A 158 -5.18 -23.27 -7.74
N ARG A 159 -5.43 -22.38 -6.77
CA ARG A 159 -6.41 -22.60 -5.70
C ARG A 159 -7.83 -22.76 -6.23
N LEU A 160 -8.20 -21.97 -7.24
CA LEU A 160 -9.53 -22.00 -7.85
C LEU A 160 -9.76 -23.32 -8.59
N VAL A 161 -8.75 -23.79 -9.33
CA VAL A 161 -8.79 -25.11 -10.00
C VAL A 161 -8.93 -26.24 -8.98
N TYR A 162 -8.18 -26.19 -7.89
CA TYR A 162 -8.25 -27.22 -6.83
C TYR A 162 -9.61 -27.28 -6.13
N LEU A 163 -10.32 -26.16 -6.00
CA LEU A 163 -11.65 -26.12 -5.37
C LEU A 163 -12.77 -26.64 -6.29
N LEU A 164 -12.54 -26.67 -7.60
CA LEU A 164 -13.51 -27.10 -8.62
C LEU A 164 -13.31 -28.55 -9.09
N ALA A 165 -12.20 -29.18 -8.74
CA ALA A 165 -11.86 -30.58 -9.06
C ALA A 165 -12.18 -31.51 -7.90
#